data_AF-A0A257H7P3-F1
#
_entry.id   AF-A0A257H7P3-F1
#
_cell.length_a   1.000
_cell.length_b   1.000
_cell.length_c   1.000
_cell.angle_alpha   90.00
_cell.angle_beta   90.00
_cell.angle_gamma   90.00
#
_symmetry.space_group_name_H-M   'P 1'
#
loop_
_entity.id
_entity.type
_entity.pdbx_description
1 polymer ?
#
loop_
_entity_poly.entity_id
_entity_poly.type
_entity_poly.pdbx_seq_one_letter_code
_entity_poly.pdbx_strand_id
1 'polypeptide(L)' 'MHQTFTVTGMTCGHCEKAVTRAIQDAAPPAQVKIDRRQNKVEVE' A
#
# COMPACT_ATOMS: atom_id res chain seq x y z
N MET A 1 -12.47 5.99 5.24
CA MET A 1 -12.68 6.70 3.96
C MET A 1 -11.88 5.91 2.96
N HIS A 2 -12.45 5.37 1.89
CA HIS A 2 -11.70 4.43 1.05
C HIS A 2 -10.87 5.18 0.00
N GLN A 3 -9.55 5.05 0.06
CA GLN A 3 -8.61 5.70 -0.86
C GLN A 3 -7.79 4.65 -1.60
N THR A 4 -7.76 4.76 -2.93
CA THR A 4 -6.95 3.90 -3.79
C THR A 4 -5.78 4.70 -4.36
N PHE A 5 -4.60 4.10 -4.33
CA PHE A 5 -3.36 4.61 -4.90
C PHE A 5 -2.81 3.63 -5.93
N THR A 6 -2.25 4.15 -7.01
CA THR A 6 -1.49 3.34 -7.97
C THR A 6 0.00 3.54 -7.69
N VAL A 7 0.67 2.49 -7.21
CA VAL A 7 2.09 2.53 -6.86
C VAL A 7 2.84 1.65 -7.84
N THR A 8 3.50 2.28 -8.80
CA THR A 8 4.35 1.61 -9.78
C THR A 8 5.72 1.27 -9.17
N GLY A 9 6.31 0.16 -9.61
CA GLY A 9 7.64 -0.26 -9.13
C GLY A 9 7.63 -1.17 -7.89
N MET A 10 6.46 -1.65 -7.44
CA MET A 10 6.36 -2.69 -6.39
C MET A 10 6.71 -4.09 -6.93
N THR A 11 7.91 -4.23 -7.47
CA THR A 11 8.35 -5.42 -8.21
C THR A 11 8.78 -6.56 -7.29
N CYS A 12 9.14 -6.27 -6.03
CA CYS A 12 9.56 -7.27 -5.04
C CYS A 12 8.81 -7.13 -3.69
N GLY A 13 8.83 -8.18 -2.86
CA GLY A 13 8.13 -8.18 -1.57
C GLY A 13 8.68 -7.16 -0.56
N HIS A 14 9.90 -6.65 -0.77
CA HIS A 14 10.45 -5.55 0.03
C HIS A 14 9.73 -4.23 -0.24
N CYS A 15 9.37 -3.95 -1.50
CA CYS A 15 8.63 -2.73 -1.85
C CYS A 15 7.24 -2.73 -1.20
N GLU A 16 6.55 -3.87 -1.20
CA GLU A 16 5.25 -4.02 -0.54
C GLU A 16 5.33 -3.72 0.95
N LYS A 17 6.28 -4.34 1.66
CA LYS A 17 6.49 -4.08 3.09
C LYS A 17 6.81 -2.63 3.36
N ALA A 18 7.65 -1.99 2.54
CA ALA A 18 7.98 -0.58 2.70
C ALA A 18 6.74 0.32 2.55
N VAL A 19 5.92 0.08 1.52
CA VAL A 19 4.69 0.85 1.27
C VAL A 19 3.67 0.65 2.37
N THR A 20 3.41 -0.59 2.80
CA THR A 20 2.49 -0.88 3.91
C THR A 20 2.93 -0.13 5.18
N ARG A 21 4.22 -0.15 5.48
CA ARG A 21 4.75 0.45 6.70
C ARG A 21 4.69 1.98 6.66
N ALA A 22 4.97 2.58 5.51
CA ALA A 22 4.82 4.02 5.32
C ALA A 22 3.37 4.48 5.51
N ILE A 23 2.40 3.70 5.00
CA ILE A 23 0.97 4.02 5.16
C ILE A 23 0.54 3.84 6.62
N GLN A 24 0.96 2.78 7.29
CA GLN A 24 0.67 2.56 8.71
C GLN A 24 1.30 3.63 9.62
N ASP A 25 2.48 4.15 9.27
CA ASP A 25 3.13 5.22 10.01
C ASP A 25 2.36 6.55 9.87
N ALA A 26 1.91 6.86 8.64
CA ALA A 26 1.11 8.04 8.36
C ALA A 26 -0.34 7.94 8.88
N ALA A 27 -0.92 6.74 8.84
CA ALA A 27 -2.30 6.47 9.25
C ALA A 27 -2.37 5.12 9.99
N PRO A 28 -2.07 5.11 11.31
CA PRO A 28 -2.08 3.89 12.13
C PRO A 28 -3.39 3.09 12.13
N PRO A 29 -4.59 3.72 12.10
CA PRO A 29 -5.84 2.96 12.07
C PRO A 29 -6.23 2.49 10.66
N ALA A 30 -5.47 2.85 9.62
CA ALA A 30 -5.87 2.58 8.25
C ALA A 30 -5.63 1.12 7.86
N GLN A 31 -6.61 0.51 7.19
CA GLN A 31 -6.48 -0.86 6.70
C GLN A 31 -5.83 -0.83 5.32
N VAL A 32 -4.65 -1.44 5.18
CA VAL A 32 -3.88 -1.42 3.93
C VAL A 32 -4.01 -2.76 3.20
N LYS A 33 -4.48 -2.73 1.97
CA LYS A 33 -4.45 -3.85 1.02
C LYS A 33 -3.56 -3.50 -0.16
N ILE A 34 -2.60 -4.35 -0.48
CA ILE A 34 -1.71 -4.16 -1.63
C ILE A 34 -1.92 -5.27 -2.65
N ASP A 35 -2.16 -4.87 -3.90
CA ASP A 35 -2.12 -5.74 -5.07
C ASP A 35 -0.95 -5.33 -5.97
N ARG A 36 0.12 -6.10 -5.89
CA ARG A 36 1.34 -5.88 -6.68
C ARG A 36 1.19 -6.25 -8.15
N ARG A 37 0.29 -7.18 -8.49
CA ARG A 37 0.07 -7.54 -9.90
C ARG A 37 -0.60 -6.39 -10.65
N GLN A 38 -1.45 -5.65 -9.95
CA GLN A 38 -2.18 -4.51 -10.49
C GLN A 38 -1.55 -3.15 -10.15
N ASN A 39 -0.41 -3.13 -9.42
CA ASN A 39 0.21 -1.90 -8.90
C ASN A 39 -0.78 -1.03 -8.09
N LYS A 40 -1.68 -1.67 -7.33
CA LYS A 40 -2.78 -1.02 -6.63
C LYS A 40 -2.58 -1.13 -5.12
N VAL A 41 -2.84 -0.05 -4.41
CA VAL A 41 -2.85 0.01 -2.95
C VAL A 41 -4.17 0.62 -2.50
N GLU A 42 -4.87 -0.08 -1.64
CA GLU A 42 -6.16 0.32 -1.08
C GLU A 42 -5.99 0.59 0.41
N VAL A 43 -6.54 1.71 0.86
CA VAL A 43 -6.42 2.22 2.22
C VAL A 43 -7.83 2.57 2.71
N GLU A 44 -8.29 1.90 3.77
CA GLU A 44 -9.62 2.09 4.39
C GLU A 44 -9.58 2.97 5.66
#